data_AF-A0A9J6EHS8-F1
#
_entry.id   AF-A0A9J6EHS8-F1
#
_cell.length_a   1.000
_cell.length_b   1.000
_cell.length_c   1.000
_cell.angle_alpha   90.00
_cell.angle_beta   90.00
_cell.angle_gamma   90.00
#
_symmetry.space_group_name_H-M   'P 1'
#
loop_
_entity.id
_entity.type
_entity.pdbx_description
1 polymer ?
#
loop_
_entity_poly.entity_id
_entity_poly.type
_entity_poly.pdbx_seq_one_letter_code
_entity_poly.pdbx_strand_id
1 'polypeptide(L)'
;MLLSSLVNVPYLVVCFDETLNKVTQKQQMDVLIRYWDAADDSVKTRYLTSCFMGHTCTEDLASAFRQAVEEIKGSKILQVSMDGLNVNFKFLWSLKEELRVSDESHVLDIRCSGLHAINGAYKAGHVASGWDLVSSL
;
A
#
# COMPACT_ATOMS: atom_id res chain seq x y z
N MET A 1 -18.20 -12.32 2.49
CA MET A 1 -17.40 -11.33 1.72
C MET A 1 -16.28 -10.85 2.63
N LEU A 2 -15.11 -10.48 2.13
CA LEU A 2 -13.93 -10.11 2.97
C LEU A 2 -14.29 -9.13 4.11
N LEU A 3 -15.09 -8.10 3.83
CA LEU A 3 -15.48 -7.09 4.82
C LEU A 3 -16.22 -7.68 6.02
N SER A 4 -17.06 -8.71 5.82
CA SER A 4 -17.76 -9.38 6.93
C SER A 4 -16.80 -10.13 7.85
N SER A 5 -15.68 -10.64 7.34
CA SER A 5 -14.63 -11.26 8.18
C SER A 5 -13.77 -10.25 8.95
N LEU A 6 -13.79 -8.97 8.56
CA LEU A 6 -13.00 -7.91 9.21
C LEU A 6 -13.74 -7.23 10.37
N VAL A 7 -15.00 -7.59 10.62
CA VAL A 7 -15.84 -6.96 11.66
C VAL A 7 -15.19 -7.05 13.04
N ASN A 8 -14.68 -8.23 13.40
CA ASN A 8 -14.06 -8.51 14.69
C ASN A 8 -12.56 -8.24 14.72
N VAL A 9 -11.97 -7.80 13.60
CA VAL A 9 -10.56 -7.45 13.54
C VAL A 9 -10.39 -6.02 14.05
N PRO A 10 -9.59 -5.80 15.12
CA PRO A 10 -9.45 -4.48 15.73
C PRO A 10 -8.59 -3.54 14.88
N TYR A 11 -7.52 -4.07 14.28
CA TYR A 11 -6.52 -3.30 13.56
C TYR A 11 -6.16 -3.94 12.23
N LEU A 12 -5.97 -3.10 11.23
CA LEU A 12 -5.70 -3.45 9.84
C LEU A 12 -4.45 -2.71 9.34
N VAL A 13 -3.69 -3.39 8.51
CA VAL A 13 -2.69 -2.76 7.65
C VAL A 13 -3.24 -2.73 6.23
N VAL A 14 -3.42 -1.52 5.68
CA VAL A 14 -3.80 -1.35 4.28
C VAL A 14 -2.52 -1.34 3.46
N CYS A 15 -2.38 -2.28 2.54
CA CYS A 15 -1.26 -2.34 1.62
C CYS A 15 -1.73 -1.92 0.24
N PHE A 16 -1.00 -1.06 -0.46
CA PHE A 16 -1.26 -0.81 -1.87
C PHE A 16 0.01 -0.79 -2.70
N ASP A 17 -0.11 -1.21 -3.96
CA ASP A 17 0.94 -1.21 -4.98
C ASP A 17 0.41 -0.54 -6.24
N GLU A 18 1.24 0.28 -6.88
CA GLU A 18 0.86 1.03 -8.07
C GLU A 18 1.56 0.48 -9.30
N THR A 19 0.79 0.07 -10.30
CA THR A 19 1.36 -0.43 -11.57
C THR A 19 0.66 0.18 -12.79
N LEU A 20 1.42 0.38 -13.87
CA LEU A 20 0.80 0.75 -15.14
C LEU A 20 0.19 -0.50 -15.79
N ASN A 21 -1.13 -0.53 -15.89
CA ASN A 21 -1.81 -1.60 -16.61
C ASN A 21 -1.58 -1.43 -18.12
N LYS A 22 -0.78 -2.34 -18.70
CA LYS A 22 -0.36 -2.26 -20.10
C LYS A 22 -1.50 -2.45 -21.10
N VAL A 23 -2.61 -3.08 -20.70
CA VAL A 23 -3.75 -3.31 -21.58
C VAL A 23 -4.63 -2.07 -21.63
N THR A 24 -4.99 -1.53 -20.47
CA THR A 24 -5.89 -0.37 -20.37
C THR A 24 -5.16 0.96 -20.51
N GLN A 25 -3.82 0.97 -20.43
CA GLN A 25 -2.98 2.16 -20.40
C GLN A 25 -3.37 3.13 -19.27
N LYS A 26 -3.83 2.57 -18.15
CA LYS A 26 -4.20 3.31 -16.93
C LYS A 26 -3.32 2.89 -15.78
N GLN A 27 -3.07 3.81 -14.85
CA GLN A 27 -2.47 3.42 -13.58
C GLN A 27 -3.49 2.61 -12.80
N GLN A 28 -3.05 1.49 -12.24
CA GLN A 28 -3.83 0.62 -11.38
C GLN A 28 -3.21 0.64 -9.99
N MET A 29 -4.03 0.85 -8.97
CA MET A 29 -3.66 0.68 -7.58
C MET A 29 -4.37 -0.55 -7.04
N ASP A 30 -3.61 -1.59 -6.70
CA ASP A 30 -4.13 -2.79 -6.09
C ASP A 30 -4.06 -2.68 -4.57
N VAL A 31 -5.19 -2.88 -3.90
CA VAL A 31 -5.31 -2.70 -2.45
C VAL A 31 -5.52 -4.05 -1.78
N LEU A 32 -4.72 -4.32 -0.76
CA LEU A 32 -4.77 -5.50 0.07
C LEU A 32 -4.94 -5.11 1.54
N ILE A 33 -5.63 -5.95 2.30
CA ILE A 33 -5.75 -5.83 3.74
C ILE A 33 -4.95 -6.94 4.40
N ARG A 34 -4.08 -6.55 5.32
CA ARG A 34 -3.33 -7.45 6.18
C ARG A 34 -3.80 -7.30 7.62
N TYR A 35 -4.01 -8.42 8.28
CA TYR A 35 -4.52 -8.47 9.65
C TYR A 35 -4.08 -9.73 10.37
N TRP A 36 -4.18 -9.70 11.70
CA TRP A 36 -4.01 -10.87 12.55
C TRP A 36 -5.32 -11.65 12.63
N ASP A 37 -5.29 -12.93 12.25
CA ASP A 37 -6.40 -13.85 12.42
C ASP A 37 -6.21 -14.66 13.71
N ALA A 38 -7.04 -14.37 14.72
CA ALA A 38 -6.96 -15.02 16.03
C ALA A 38 -7.43 -16.48 16.01
N ALA A 39 -8.20 -16.90 15.01
CA ALA A 39 -8.66 -18.30 14.91
C ALA A 39 -7.53 -19.22 14.40
N ASP A 40 -6.75 -18.72 13.43
CA ASP A 40 -5.66 -19.46 12.79
C ASP A 40 -4.27 -19.08 13.33
N ASP A 41 -4.21 -18.25 14.37
CA ASP A 41 -2.99 -17.74 15.02
C ASP A 41 -1.93 -17.24 14.02
N SER A 42 -2.38 -16.50 13.00
CA SER A 42 -1.53 -16.15 11.86
C SER A 42 -1.89 -14.83 11.22
N VAL A 43 -0.91 -14.23 10.53
CA VAL A 43 -1.12 -13.04 9.70
C VAL A 43 -1.75 -13.46 8.37
N LYS A 44 -2.92 -12.91 8.05
CA LYS A 44 -3.56 -13.08 6.74
C LYS A 44 -3.42 -11.80 5.93
N THR A 45 -3.14 -11.96 4.64
CA THR A 45 -3.24 -10.90 3.63
C THR A 45 -4.32 -11.30 2.63
N ARG A 46 -5.23 -10.38 2.33
CA ARG A 46 -6.35 -10.59 1.42
C ARG A 46 -6.50 -9.40 0.50
N TYR A 47 -6.72 -9.68 -0.77
CA TYR A 47 -7.03 -8.67 -1.77
C TYR A 47 -8.39 -8.04 -1.48
N LEU A 48 -8.45 -6.71 -1.49
CA LEU A 48 -9.67 -5.93 -1.28
C LEU A 48 -10.28 -5.51 -2.61
N THR A 49 -9.53 -4.72 -3.39
CA THR A 49 -10.02 -4.13 -4.64
C THR A 49 -8.86 -3.55 -5.49
N SER A 50 -9.17 -3.11 -6.71
CA SER A 50 -8.30 -2.33 -7.58
C SER A 50 -8.97 -1.01 -7.92
N CYS A 51 -8.20 0.08 -7.93
CA CYS A 51 -8.62 1.38 -8.43
C CYS A 51 -7.87 1.70 -9.72
N PHE A 52 -8.58 2.23 -10.73
CA PHE A 52 -7.97 2.62 -12.00
C PHE A 52 -7.96 4.14 -12.13
N MET A 53 -6.76 4.71 -12.20
CA MET A 53 -6.52 6.15 -12.27
C MET A 53 -6.04 6.54 -13.67
N GLY A 54 -6.47 7.72 -14.14
CA GLY A 54 -6.08 8.26 -15.44
C GLY A 54 -4.74 9.01 -15.38
N HIS A 55 -4.54 9.79 -14.32
CA HIS A 55 -3.29 10.49 -14.00
C HIS A 55 -2.80 10.05 -12.61
N THR A 56 -1.52 10.28 -12.31
CA THR A 56 -0.87 9.90 -11.06
C THR A 56 -0.31 11.14 -10.36
N CYS A 57 -1.17 12.07 -9.99
CA CYS A 57 -0.81 13.07 -8.97
C CYS A 57 -1.20 12.58 -7.57
N THR A 58 -0.71 13.27 -6.54
CA THR A 58 -0.96 12.88 -5.13
C THR A 58 -2.46 12.89 -4.81
N GLU A 59 -3.22 13.80 -5.42
CA GLU A 59 -4.65 13.96 -5.19
C GLU A 59 -5.46 12.78 -5.77
N ASP A 60 -5.09 12.31 -6.96
CA ASP A 60 -5.69 11.13 -7.59
C ASP A 60 -5.46 9.88 -6.75
N LEU A 61 -4.23 9.69 -6.26
CA LEU A 61 -3.87 8.58 -5.39
C LEU A 61 -4.66 8.61 -4.08
N ALA A 62 -4.76 9.78 -3.45
CA ALA A 62 -5.50 9.94 -2.21
C ALA A 62 -7.00 9.66 -2.39
N SER A 63 -7.58 10.11 -3.52
CA SER A 63 -8.98 9.85 -3.87
C SER A 63 -9.23 8.36 -4.08
N ALA A 64 -8.37 7.70 -4.87
CA ALA A 64 -8.45 6.27 -5.11
C ALA A 64 -8.33 5.48 -3.80
N PHE A 65 -7.40 5.86 -2.91
CA PHE A 65 -7.22 5.18 -1.63
C PHE A 65 -8.48 5.28 -0.77
N ARG A 66 -9.05 6.48 -0.63
CA ARG A 66 -10.29 6.70 0.15
C ARG A 66 -11.45 5.90 -0.42
N GLN A 67 -11.59 5.85 -1.75
CA GLN A 67 -12.60 5.02 -2.40
C GLN A 67 -12.39 3.53 -2.10
N ALA A 68 -11.15 3.05 -2.12
CA ALA A 68 -10.85 1.64 -1.85
C ALA A 68 -11.20 1.22 -0.42
N VAL A 69 -11.06 2.13 0.55
CA VAL A 69 -11.26 1.86 1.98
C VAL A 69 -12.53 2.47 2.56
N GLU A 70 -13.45 2.96 1.72
CA GLU A 70 -14.67 3.67 2.15
C GLU A 70 -15.50 2.87 3.17
N GLU A 71 -15.58 1.54 2.99
CA GLU A 71 -16.32 0.65 3.89
C GLU A 71 -15.53 0.25 5.16
N ILE A 72 -14.29 0.71 5.29
CA ILE A 72 -13.41 0.42 6.43
C ILE A 72 -13.38 1.65 7.34
N LYS A 73 -13.72 1.46 8.63
CA LYS A 73 -13.59 2.51 9.63
C LYS A 73 -12.13 2.94 9.75
N GLY A 74 -11.87 4.25 9.62
CA GLY A 74 -10.53 4.83 9.70
C GLY A 74 -9.78 4.45 10.98
N SER A 75 -10.49 4.38 12.11
CA SER A 75 -9.94 3.96 13.41
C SER A 75 -9.35 2.55 13.46
N LYS A 76 -9.71 1.67 12.51
CA LYS A 76 -9.11 0.34 12.37
C LYS A 76 -7.80 0.37 11.58
N ILE A 77 -7.51 1.42 10.81
CA ILE A 77 -6.32 1.49 9.96
C ILE A 77 -5.14 1.84 10.86
N LEU A 78 -4.36 0.82 11.23
CA LEU A 78 -3.17 0.97 12.05
C LEU A 78 -1.97 1.44 11.23
N GLN A 79 -1.88 1.03 9.96
CA GLN A 79 -0.74 1.34 9.10
C GLN A 79 -1.19 1.34 7.63
N VAL A 80 -0.57 2.19 6.83
CA VAL A 80 -0.58 2.08 5.37
C VAL A 80 0.81 1.67 4.86
N SER A 81 0.88 0.55 4.13
CA SER A 81 2.09 0.02 3.49
C SER A 81 2.02 0.29 1.99
N MET A 82 3.05 0.90 1.44
CA MET A 82 3.06 1.32 0.04
C MET A 82 4.49 1.41 -0.51
N ASP A 83 4.61 1.72 -1.79
CA ASP A 83 5.90 1.93 -2.42
C ASP A 83 6.56 3.22 -1.95
N GLY A 84 7.89 3.22 -1.90
CA GLY A 84 8.68 4.32 -1.33
C GLY A 84 8.91 5.52 -2.25
N LEU A 85 7.97 5.82 -3.14
CA LEU A 85 8.06 6.98 -4.02
C LEU A 85 7.65 8.26 -3.28
N ASN A 86 8.20 9.42 -3.70
CA ASN A 86 7.93 10.72 -3.05
C ASN A 86 6.44 11.08 -2.99
N VAL A 87 5.66 10.70 -4.01
CA VAL A 87 4.21 10.92 -4.09
C VAL A 87 3.48 10.20 -2.94
N ASN A 88 3.93 8.98 -2.63
CA ASN A 88 3.35 8.12 -1.60
C ASN A 88 3.63 8.65 -0.19
N PHE A 89 4.82 9.21 0.04
CA PHE A 89 5.12 9.87 1.30
C PHE A 89 4.29 11.14 1.52
N LYS A 90 4.09 11.95 0.47
CA LYS A 90 3.24 13.15 0.57
C LYS A 90 1.80 12.77 0.89
N PHE A 91 1.28 11.73 0.25
CA PHE A 91 -0.02 11.15 0.58
C PHE A 91 -0.11 10.70 2.05
N LEU A 92 0.87 9.93 2.54
CA LEU A 92 0.87 9.45 3.93
C LEU A 92 0.83 10.58 4.94
N TRP A 93 1.57 11.66 4.66
CA TRP A 93 1.58 12.85 5.51
C TRP A 93 0.19 13.47 5.57
N SER A 94 -0.42 13.72 4.40
CA SER A 94 -1.77 14.29 4.33
C SER A 94 -2.79 13.42 5.07
N LEU A 95 -2.74 12.09 4.89
CA LEU A 95 -3.63 11.17 5.60
C LEU A 95 -3.44 11.22 7.13
N LYS A 96 -2.20 11.30 7.60
CA LYS A 96 -1.91 11.42 9.04
C LYS A 96 -2.45 12.72 9.64
N GLU A 97 -2.30 13.84 8.93
CA GLU A 97 -2.83 15.12 9.40
C GLU A 97 -4.37 15.08 9.49
N GLU A 98 -5.04 14.49 8.49
CA GLU A 98 -6.50 14.30 8.51
C GLU A 98 -6.96 13.45 9.72
N LEU A 99 -6.28 12.32 9.97
CA LEU A 99 -6.61 11.41 11.07
C LEU A 99 -6.29 11.98 12.46
N ARG A 100 -5.30 12.88 12.55
CA ARG A 100 -5.00 13.61 13.79
C ARG A 100 -6.10 14.61 14.15
N VAL A 101 -6.67 15.28 13.15
CA VAL A 101 -7.75 16.27 13.35
C VAL A 101 -9.04 15.60 13.79
N SER A 102 -9.28 14.35 13.37
CA SER A 102 -10.51 13.62 13.69
C SER A 102 -10.46 12.84 15.01
N ASP A 103 -9.34 12.86 15.75
CA ASP A 103 -9.10 12.06 16.97
C ASP A 103 -9.32 10.54 16.78
N GLU A 104 -9.29 10.07 15.52
CA GLU A 104 -9.76 8.72 15.19
C GLU A 104 -8.66 7.64 15.20
N SER A 105 -7.37 7.96 15.13
CA SER A 105 -6.28 6.97 15.34
C SER A 105 -4.88 7.56 15.25
N HIS A 106 -3.89 6.79 15.72
CA HIS A 106 -2.48 6.97 15.39
C HIS A 106 -2.05 5.94 14.33
N VAL A 107 -2.00 6.36 13.06
CA VAL A 107 -1.39 5.55 11.99
C VAL A 107 0.12 5.44 12.26
N LEU A 108 0.59 4.21 12.47
CA LEU A 108 2.00 3.90 12.65
C LEU A 108 2.79 4.22 11.38
N ASP A 109 3.91 4.90 11.55
CA ASP A 109 4.83 5.21 10.46
C ASP A 109 5.88 4.12 10.30
N ILE A 110 5.48 2.98 9.72
CA ILE A 110 6.40 1.86 9.48
C ILE A 110 7.05 1.95 8.08
N ARG A 111 6.81 3.03 7.34
CA ARG A 111 7.37 3.29 5.99
C ARG A 111 7.15 2.13 4.99
N CYS A 112 7.87 2.19 3.87
CA CYS A 112 7.61 1.51 2.60
C CYS A 112 7.67 -0.02 2.64
N SER A 113 7.21 -0.63 1.55
CA SER A 113 7.46 -2.04 1.23
C SER A 113 8.96 -2.37 1.27
N GLY A 114 9.34 -3.31 2.14
CA GLY A 114 10.73 -3.81 2.21
C GLY A 114 11.18 -4.47 0.91
N LEU A 115 10.25 -5.05 0.15
CA LEU A 115 10.55 -5.64 -1.16
C LEU A 115 11.06 -4.59 -2.15
N HIS A 116 10.40 -3.43 -2.20
CA HIS A 116 10.81 -2.33 -3.07
C HIS A 116 12.19 -1.78 -2.68
N ALA A 117 12.48 -1.68 -1.38
CA ALA A 117 13.79 -1.28 -0.89
C ALA A 117 14.90 -2.25 -1.34
N ILE A 118 14.67 -3.56 -1.20
CA ILE A 118 15.63 -4.60 -1.61
C ILE A 118 15.81 -4.61 -3.13
N ASN A 119 14.72 -4.54 -3.90
CA ASN A 119 14.78 -4.50 -5.36
C ASN A 119 15.55 -3.26 -5.87
N GLY A 120 15.30 -2.10 -5.26
CA GLY A 120 16.03 -0.86 -5.55
C GLY A 120 17.53 -0.98 -5.25
N ALA A 121 17.90 -1.58 -4.11
CA ALA A 121 19.29 -1.83 -3.74
C ALA A 121 19.97 -2.79 -4.72
N TYR A 122 19.30 -3.87 -5.13
CA TYR A 122 19.83 -4.82 -6.11
C TYR A 122 20.07 -4.14 -7.46
N LYS A 123 19.11 -3.36 -7.96
CA LYS A 123 19.25 -2.59 -9.20
C LYS A 123 20.42 -1.62 -9.14
N ALA A 124 20.58 -0.90 -8.03
CA ALA A 124 21.69 0.02 -7.84
C ALA A 124 23.05 -0.72 -7.82
N GLY A 125 23.12 -1.86 -7.15
CA GLY A 125 24.31 -2.72 -7.12
C GLY A 125 24.68 -3.27 -8.50
N HIS A 126 23.70 -3.74 -9.27
CA HIS A 126 23.92 -4.20 -10.65
C HIS A 126 24.47 -3.07 -11.54
N VAL A 127 23.88 -1.88 -11.49
CA VAL A 127 24.37 -0.71 -12.26
C VAL A 127 25.78 -0.30 -11.83
N ALA A 128 26.06 -0.24 -10.52
CA ALA A 128 27.35 0.19 -10.00
C ALA A 128 28.48 -0.82 -10.25
N SER A 129 28.16 -2.12 -10.24
CA SER A 129 29.15 -3.19 -10.48
C SER A 129 29.45 -3.40 -11.96
N GLY A 130 28.53 -3.01 -12.86
CA GLY A 130 28.65 -3.28 -14.30
C GLY A 130 28.64 -4.78 -14.63
N TRP A 131 28.20 -5.62 -13.70
CA TRP A 131 28.20 -7.07 -13.89
C TRP A 131 27.14 -7.47 -14.90
N ASP A 132 27.56 -8.02 -16.03
CA ASP A 132 26.67 -8.59 -17.03
C ASP A 132 26.26 -10.01 -16.62
N LEU A 133 25.31 -10.08 -15.68
CA LEU A 133 24.76 -11.33 -15.14
C LEU A 133 24.04 -12.19 -16.20
N VAL A 134 23.83 -11.67 -17.42
CA VAL A 134 23.20 -12.38 -18.53
C VAL A 134 24.22 -13.21 -19.32
N SER A 135 25.52 -12.94 -19.19
CA SER A 135 26.58 -13.60 -19.96
C SER A 135 27.03 -14.98 -19.41
N SER A 136 26.46 -15.44 -18.30
CA SER A 136 26.89 -16.65 -17.59
C SER A 136 25.82 -17.75 -17.46
N LEU A 137 24.80 -17.75 -18.34
CA LEU A 137 23.86 -18.88 -18.52
C LEU A 137 23.90 -19.42 -19.95
#